data_AF-Q75WU1-F1
#
_entry.id   AF-Q75WU1-F1
#
_cell.length_a   1.000
_cell.length_b   1.000
_cell.length_c   1.000
_cell.angle_alpha   90.00
_cell.angle_beta   90.00
_cell.angle_gamma   90.00
#
_symmetry.space_group_name_H-M   'P 1'
#
loop_
_entity.id
_entity.type
_entity.pdbx_description
1 polymer ?
#
loop_
_entity_poly.entity_id
_entity_poly.type
_entity_poly.pdbx_seq_one_letter_code
_entity_poly.pdbx_strand_id
1 'polypeptide(L)'
;MQAGGGGDAGDTRGRHRIQAELKKLEQEARFLEEELEELDKTDKVSAALQELMVTAESKADPLLPVTTGPACQSWDRWFEGPQDLRRCKCWFL
;
A
#
# COMPACT_ATOMS: atom_id res chain seq x y z
N MET A 1 6.19 -27.43 -62.64
CA MET A 1 7.24 -26.98 -61.69
C MET A 1 6.53 -26.56 -60.41
N GLN A 2 6.70 -27.32 -59.34
CA GLN A 2 5.99 -27.13 -58.07
C GLN A 2 7.07 -26.88 -57.00
N ALA A 3 7.19 -25.63 -56.55
CA ALA A 3 7.94 -25.20 -55.37
C ALA A 3 6.94 -24.33 -54.61
N GLY A 4 6.45 -24.72 -53.44
CA GLY A 4 7.24 -24.83 -52.21
C GLY A 4 6.83 -23.70 -51.26
N GLY A 5 5.52 -23.56 -50.99
CA GLY A 5 4.96 -22.57 -50.08
C GLY A 5 4.76 -23.17 -48.70
N GLY A 6 5.77 -23.06 -47.82
CA GLY A 6 5.72 -23.59 -46.45
C GLY A 6 6.55 -22.84 -45.42
N GLY A 7 7.13 -21.68 -45.76
CA GLY A 7 8.09 -20.96 -44.90
C GLY A 7 7.52 -19.83 -44.02
N ASP A 8 6.27 -19.40 -44.22
CA ASP A 8 5.76 -18.14 -43.65
C ASP A 8 5.09 -18.28 -42.26
N ALA A 9 4.62 -19.48 -41.90
CA ALA A 9 3.87 -19.70 -40.66
C ALA A 9 4.76 -19.63 -39.39
N GLY A 10 6.06 -19.92 -39.51
CA GLY A 10 7.01 -19.83 -38.39
C GLY A 10 7.49 -18.40 -38.11
N ASP A 11 7.69 -17.62 -39.17
CA ASP A 11 8.20 -16.25 -39.10
C ASP A 11 7.18 -15.29 -38.48
N THR A 12 5.91 -15.48 -38.81
CA THR A 12 4.80 -14.67 -38.24
C THR A 12 4.64 -14.86 -36.73
N ARG A 13 4.78 -16.09 -36.19
CA ARG A 13 4.67 -16.35 -34.73
C ARG A 13 5.80 -15.69 -33.95
N GLY A 14 7.03 -15.70 -34.48
CA GLY A 14 8.18 -15.01 -33.90
C GLY A 14 7.99 -13.49 -33.91
N ARG A 15 7.54 -12.94 -35.04
CA ARG A 15 7.24 -11.51 -35.20
C ARG A 15 6.20 -11.01 -34.21
N HIS A 16 5.10 -11.75 -34.01
CA HIS A 16 4.08 -11.36 -33.02
C HIS A 16 4.62 -11.35 -31.59
N ARG A 17 5.46 -12.32 -31.22
CA ARG A 17 6.09 -12.35 -29.90
C ARG A 17 7.01 -11.15 -29.70
N ILE A 18 7.90 -10.88 -30.66
CA ILE A 18 8.81 -9.73 -30.59
C ILE A 18 8.02 -8.42 -30.51
N GLN A 19 6.97 -8.28 -31.31
CA GLN A 19 6.12 -7.09 -31.27
C GLN A 19 5.39 -6.92 -29.93
N ALA A 20 4.97 -8.01 -29.28
CA ALA A 20 4.33 -7.96 -27.96
C ALA A 20 5.33 -7.56 -26.87
N GLU A 21 6.55 -8.11 -26.90
CA GLU A 21 7.63 -7.74 -25.97
C GLU A 21 8.05 -6.28 -26.16
N LEU A 22 8.17 -5.81 -27.41
CA LEU A 22 8.48 -4.43 -27.73
C LEU A 22 7.40 -3.47 -27.22
N LYS A 23 6.12 -3.75 -27.46
CA LYS A 23 5.01 -2.94 -26.93
C LYS A 23 5.00 -2.90 -25.40
N LYS A 24 5.33 -4.01 -24.75
CA LYS A 24 5.45 -4.07 -23.29
C LYS A 24 6.58 -3.16 -22.80
N LEU A 25 7.76 -3.23 -23.41
CA LEU A 25 8.90 -2.38 -23.05
C LEU A 25 8.62 -0.89 -23.31
N GLU A 26 7.96 -0.54 -24.43
CA GLU A 26 7.52 0.83 -24.71
C GLU A 26 6.55 1.35 -23.64
N GLN A 27 5.63 0.49 -23.16
CA GLN A 27 4.71 0.85 -22.09
C GLN A 27 5.44 1.04 -20.74
N GLU A 28 6.37 0.15 -20.39
CA GLU A 28 7.18 0.28 -19.19
C GLU A 28 8.03 1.56 -19.21
N ALA A 29 8.64 1.89 -20.36
CA ALA A 29 9.39 3.13 -20.53
C ALA A 29 8.51 4.36 -20.30
N ARG A 30 7.31 4.38 -20.87
CA ARG A 30 6.34 5.46 -20.65
C ARG A 30 5.93 5.62 -19.19
N PHE A 31 5.67 4.52 -18.47
CA PHE A 31 5.33 4.60 -17.05
C PHE A 31 6.48 5.13 -16.20
N LEU A 32 7.72 4.77 -16.53
CA LEU A 32 8.89 5.30 -15.84
C LEU A 32 9.10 6.79 -16.12
N GLU A 33 8.86 7.25 -17.35
CA GLU A 33 8.88 8.68 -17.69
C GLU A 33 7.81 9.46 -16.91
N GLU A 34 6.58 8.93 -16.83
CA GLU A 34 5.49 9.50 -16.04
C GLU A 34 5.84 9.54 -14.53
N GLU A 35 6.42 8.47 -13.98
CA GLU A 35 6.85 8.42 -12.56
C GLU A 35 7.98 9.42 -12.26
N LEU A 36 8.95 9.56 -13.17
CA LEU A 36 10.02 10.55 -13.03
C LEU A 36 9.50 11.99 -13.05
N GLU A 37 8.49 12.28 -13.89
CA GLU A 37 7.84 13.59 -13.93
C GLU A 37 7.14 13.90 -12.60
N GLU A 38 6.46 12.92 -12.00
CA GLU A 38 5.82 13.08 -10.68
C GLU A 38 6.84 13.22 -9.54
N LEU A 39 7.96 12.50 -9.61
CA LEU A 39 9.06 12.64 -8.65
C LEU A 39 9.69 14.04 -8.68
N ASP A 40 9.81 14.66 -9.86
CA ASP A 40 10.34 16.03 -10.00
C ASP A 40 9.38 17.09 -9.41
N LYS A 41 8.07 16.80 -9.43
CA LYS A 41 7.03 17.64 -8.79
C LYS A 41 6.90 17.40 -7.29
N THR A 42 7.43 16.30 -6.78
CA THR A 42 7.25 15.91 -5.37
C THR A 42 8.12 16.78 -4.47
N ASP A 43 7.52 17.29 -3.39
CA ASP A 43 8.24 18.08 -2.39
C ASP A 43 9.31 17.27 -1.65
N LYS A 44 10.24 17.99 -1.01
CA LYS A 44 11.26 17.37 -0.15
C LYS A 44 10.58 16.55 0.94
N VAL A 45 11.17 15.37 1.22
CA VAL A 45 10.76 14.50 2.34
C VAL A 45 10.69 15.26 3.67
N SER A 46 11.59 16.22 3.89
CA SER A 46 11.57 17.07 5.09
C SER A 46 10.28 17.89 5.26
N ALA A 47 9.70 18.38 4.16
CA ALA A 47 8.45 19.14 4.20
C ALA A 47 7.26 18.23 4.52
N ALA A 48 7.17 17.08 3.84
CA ALA A 48 6.14 16.08 4.11
C ALA A 48 6.20 15.55 5.55
N LEU A 49 7.40 15.33 6.10
CA LEU A 49 7.58 14.91 7.49
C LEU A 49 7.17 15.99 8.49
N GLN A 50 7.43 17.26 8.19
CA GLN A 50 7.01 18.37 9.05
C GLN A 50 5.48 18.47 9.12
N GLU A 51 4.79 18.34 7.98
CA GLU A 51 3.33 18.29 7.92
C GLU A 51 2.76 17.09 8.68
N LEU A 52 3.38 15.91 8.53
CA LEU A 52 3.02 14.71 9.26
C LEU A 52 3.15 14.90 10.78
N MET A 53 4.27 15.49 11.24
CA MET A 53 4.48 15.78 12.66
C MET A 53 3.41 16.72 13.22
N VAL A 54 3.14 17.83 12.52
CA VAL A 54 2.09 18.78 12.93
C VAL A 54 0.72 18.10 12.99
N THR A 55 0.41 17.25 12.01
CA THR A 55 -0.85 16.49 11.99
C THR A 55 -0.94 15.50 13.15
N ALA A 56 0.13 14.75 13.41
CA ALA A 56 0.19 13.78 14.51
C ALA A 56 0.08 14.45 15.88
N GLU A 57 0.70 15.62 16.06
CA GLU A 57 0.66 16.38 17.31
C GLU A 57 -0.66 17.15 17.52
N SER A 58 -1.41 17.43 16.43
CA SER A 58 -2.67 18.19 16.50
C SER A 58 -3.81 17.46 17.21
N LYS A 59 -3.75 16.13 17.31
CA LYS A 59 -4.81 15.30 17.89
C LYS A 59 -4.22 14.35 18.92
N ALA A 60 -4.74 14.40 20.14
CA ALA A 60 -4.39 13.44 21.18
C ALA A 60 -4.75 12.01 20.75
N ASP A 61 -3.77 11.11 20.82
CA ASP A 61 -3.96 9.69 20.54
C ASP A 61 -4.52 8.99 21.79
N PRO A 62 -5.77 8.48 21.77
CA PRO A 62 -6.40 7.82 22.92
C PRO A 62 -5.68 6.53 23.37
N LEU A 63 -4.76 5.98 22.56
CA LEU A 63 -3.98 4.79 22.89
C LEU A 63 -2.62 5.12 23.52
N LEU A 64 -2.19 6.39 23.51
CA LEU A 64 -0.95 6.79 24.15
C LEU A 64 -1.21 7.18 25.62
N PRO A 65 -0.33 6.79 26.56
CA PRO A 65 -0.52 7.05 27.99
C PRO A 65 -0.52 8.54 28.37
N VAL A 66 -0.18 9.42 27.43
CA VAL A 66 -0.15 10.88 27.59
C VAL A 66 -1.24 11.50 26.73
N THR A 67 -2.51 11.18 27.02
CA THR A 67 -3.63 11.92 26.44
C THR A 67 -3.87 13.19 27.25
N THR A 68 -3.74 14.35 26.62
CA THR A 68 -4.23 15.62 27.18
C THR A 68 -5.76 15.62 27.13
N GLY A 69 -6.40 15.16 28.20
CA GLY A 69 -7.86 15.07 28.28
C GLY A 69 -8.34 14.28 29.50
N PRO A 70 -9.62 14.40 29.90
CA PRO A 70 -10.16 13.59 30.98
C PRO A 70 -10.07 12.11 30.60
N ALA A 71 -9.58 11.28 31.53
CA ALA A 71 -9.55 9.83 31.37
C ALA A 71 -10.96 9.34 30.98
N CYS A 72 -11.07 8.72 29.81
CA CYS A 72 -12.35 8.24 29.33
C CYS A 72 -12.62 6.89 30.01
N GLN A 73 -13.29 6.93 31.16
CA GLN A 73 -13.58 5.78 32.04
C GLN A 73 -14.25 4.60 31.31
N SER A 74 -14.88 4.81 30.15
CA SER A 74 -15.44 3.73 29.34
C SER A 74 -14.39 2.83 28.68
N TRP A 75 -13.15 3.30 28.51
CA TRP A 75 -12.05 2.52 27.92
C TRP A 75 -11.44 1.54 28.92
N ASP A 76 -11.48 1.85 30.21
CA ASP A 76 -11.02 0.94 31.28
C ASP A 76 -11.76 -0.41 31.18
N ARG A 77 -13.04 -0.39 30.79
CA ARG A 77 -13.83 -1.61 30.53
C ARG A 77 -13.22 -2.53 29.45
N TRP A 78 -12.54 -1.97 28.45
CA TRP A 78 -11.94 -2.71 27.34
C TRP A 78 -10.47 -3.05 27.57
N PHE A 79 -9.71 -2.16 28.22
CA PHE A 79 -8.25 -2.32 28.41
C PHE A 79 -7.83 -2.86 29.77
N GLU A 80 -8.50 -2.50 30.87
CA GLU A 80 -8.18 -3.03 32.22
C GLU A 80 -8.80 -4.40 32.48
N GLY A 81 -9.76 -4.81 31.63
CA GLY A 81 -10.52 -6.04 31.81
C GLY A 81 -11.55 -5.93 32.93
N PRO A 82 -12.26 -7.03 33.26
CA PRO A 82 -13.27 -7.02 34.30
C PRO A 82 -12.61 -6.71 35.66
N GLN A 83 -12.96 -5.56 36.26
CA GLN A 83 -12.50 -5.20 37.62
C GLN A 83 -12.93 -6.23 38.68
N ASP A 84 -13.97 -7.01 38.38
CA ASP A 84 -14.44 -8.13 39.18
C ASP A 84 -13.76 -9.46 38.76
N LEU A 85 -12.49 -9.65 39.16
CA LEU A 85 -11.85 -10.98 39.17
C LEU A 85 -12.54 -11.97 40.12
N ARG A 86 -13.61 -11.56 40.83
CA ARG A 86 -14.38 -12.40 41.78
C ARG A 86 -15.82 -12.72 41.32
N ARG A 87 -16.19 -12.56 40.05
CA ARG A 87 -17.60 -12.77 39.64
C ARG A 87 -17.86 -13.55 38.34
N CYS A 88 -16.95 -14.41 37.89
CA CYS A 88 -17.34 -15.53 37.00
C CYS A 88 -17.70 -16.74 37.89
N LYS A 89 -19.00 -16.95 38.11
CA LYS A 89 -19.58 -18.22 38.63
C LYS A 89 -19.71 -19.25 37.51
N CYS A 90 -18.75 -19.29 36.59
CA CYS A 90 -18.80 -20.21 35.48
C CYS A 90 -18.33 -21.58 36.00
N TRP A 91 -19.27 -22.52 36.11
CA TRP A 91 -18.95 -23.92 36.35
C TRP A 91 -18.48 -24.47 35.00
N PHE A 92 -17.17 -24.60 34.82
CA PHE A 92 -16.67 -25.49 33.78
C PHE A 92 -16.86 -26.91 34.32
N LEU A 93 -17.77 -27.65 33.68
CA LEU A 93 -17.93 -29.10 33.83
C LEU A 93 -16.65 -29.84 33.45
#